data_AF-A0A4T3F2I5-F1
#
_entry.id   AF-A0A4T3F2I5-F1
#
_cell.length_a   1.000
_cell.length_b   1.000
_cell.length_c   1.000
_cell.angle_alpha   90.00
_cell.angle_beta   90.00
_cell.angle_gamma   90.00
#
_symmetry.space_group_name_H-M   'P 1'
#
loop_
_entity.id
_entity.type
_entity.pdbx_description
1 polymer ?
#
loop_
_entity_poly.entity_id
_entity_poly.type
_entity_poly.pdbx_seq_one_letter_code
_entity_poly.pdbx_strand_id
1 'polypeptide(L)'
;MFGRKTATSPAKLPVIIIPQSARDSEKDYALPSAVVDYVNYVLRTAMFERTEIPPEAMQAYHVDYYIAQVNNGGHSQYVGNSGWHQYQIDDIRAGLAKLGIDDAIELYEDLCAFADSHPEEFRKGMDARGFGKFPEFFKKADKVFYDGLGDKLMKANRDWIASLDCLLVLPDSEIGEKMKGLSERNPLFEQRKREREEVENKALTSDPIWQACHYLGLMADEPLHIERWVSGMPTNGPEGVKGTVFNVLLADGRTTTAFMFPQFGVMMKPDSNEKGAPIPMPMVQEWVMKHTGEYLPPALWE
;
A
#
# COMPACT_ATOMS: atom_id res chain seq x y z
N MET A 1 -19.07 -37.81 -22.54
CA MET A 1 -17.64 -37.41 -22.51
C MET A 1 -17.59 -36.00 -21.92
N PHE A 2 -17.40 -35.87 -20.60
CA PHE A 2 -17.27 -34.56 -19.97
C PHE A 2 -15.80 -34.14 -20.08
N GLY A 3 -15.53 -33.11 -20.89
CA GLY A 3 -14.21 -32.52 -21.00
C GLY A 3 -13.78 -31.97 -19.65
N ARG A 4 -12.73 -32.58 -19.06
CA ARG A 4 -11.97 -31.96 -17.97
C ARG A 4 -11.48 -30.62 -18.51
N LYS A 5 -12.02 -29.50 -18.01
CA LYS A 5 -11.33 -28.22 -18.10
C LYS A 5 -9.96 -28.46 -17.49
N THR A 6 -8.91 -28.42 -18.30
CA THR A 6 -7.54 -28.39 -17.82
C THR A 6 -7.45 -27.17 -16.91
N ALA A 7 -7.35 -27.39 -15.60
CA ALA A 7 -7.09 -26.32 -14.65
C ALA A 7 -5.74 -25.72 -15.06
N THR A 8 -5.77 -24.49 -15.55
CA THR A 8 -4.56 -23.78 -15.93
C THR A 8 -3.73 -23.61 -14.67
N SER A 9 -2.61 -24.33 -14.58
CA SER A 9 -1.80 -24.31 -13.37
C SER A 9 -1.07 -22.96 -13.26
N PRO A 10 -0.92 -22.41 -12.05
CA PRO A 10 -0.25 -21.14 -11.83
C PRO A 10 1.19 -21.18 -12.37
N ALA A 11 1.56 -20.17 -13.15
CA ALA A 11 2.89 -20.08 -13.74
C ALA A 11 3.84 -19.42 -12.74
N LYS A 12 4.92 -20.13 -12.37
CA LYS A 12 5.99 -19.55 -11.55
C LYS A 12 6.94 -18.72 -12.40
N LEU A 13 7.33 -17.57 -11.89
CA LEU A 13 8.37 -16.74 -12.47
C LEU A 13 9.75 -17.31 -12.10
N PRO A 14 10.64 -17.57 -13.08
CA PRO A 14 11.92 -18.21 -12.81
C PRO A 14 13.02 -17.21 -12.39
N VAL A 15 12.81 -15.91 -12.65
CA VAL A 15 13.86 -14.89 -12.50
C VAL A 15 13.31 -13.56 -11.99
N ILE A 16 14.17 -12.81 -11.32
CA ILE A 16 13.99 -11.44 -10.86
C ILE A 16 14.58 -10.52 -11.92
N ILE A 17 13.74 -9.65 -12.52
CA ILE A 17 14.19 -8.74 -13.58
C ILE A 17 14.69 -7.45 -12.92
N ILE A 18 15.94 -7.06 -13.20
CA ILE A 18 16.53 -5.83 -12.67
C ILE A 18 17.26 -5.01 -13.76
N PRO A 19 17.25 -3.67 -13.69
CA PRO A 19 17.99 -2.83 -14.61
C PRO A 19 19.50 -2.91 -14.38
N GLN A 20 20.26 -2.82 -15.48
CA GLN A 20 21.72 -2.72 -15.46
C GLN A 20 22.20 -1.53 -14.60
N SER A 21 21.51 -0.38 -14.67
CA SER A 21 21.84 0.78 -13.82
C SER A 21 21.78 0.49 -12.31
N ALA A 22 20.85 -0.37 -11.85
CA ALA A 22 20.81 -0.78 -10.44
C ALA A 22 21.95 -1.72 -10.09
N ARG A 23 22.32 -2.62 -11.02
CA ARG A 23 23.45 -3.54 -10.86
C ARG A 23 24.79 -2.80 -10.74
N ASP A 24 24.97 -1.77 -11.54
CA ASP A 24 26.23 -1.00 -11.63
C ASP A 24 26.31 0.14 -10.61
N SER A 25 25.24 0.36 -9.83
CA SER A 25 25.20 1.43 -8.84
C SER A 25 26.10 1.14 -7.63
N GLU A 26 26.80 2.18 -7.18
CA GLU A 26 27.54 2.18 -5.90
C GLU A 26 26.63 2.40 -4.68
N LYS A 27 25.36 2.73 -4.90
CA LYS A 27 24.40 2.99 -3.81
C LYS A 27 23.85 1.68 -3.27
N ASP A 28 23.98 1.47 -1.96
CA ASP A 28 23.51 0.24 -1.31
C ASP A 28 22.00 0.00 -1.49
N TYR A 29 21.19 1.06 -1.63
CA TYR A 29 19.75 0.92 -1.84
C TYR A 29 19.33 0.59 -3.28
N ALA A 30 20.23 0.65 -4.28
CA ALA A 30 19.83 0.57 -5.69
C ALA A 30 19.27 -0.80 -6.10
N LEU A 31 19.97 -1.88 -5.73
CA LEU A 31 19.50 -3.25 -5.99
C LEU A 31 18.24 -3.61 -5.19
N PRO A 32 18.16 -3.35 -3.86
CA PRO A 32 16.91 -3.51 -3.12
C PRO A 32 15.74 -2.74 -3.74
N SER A 33 15.94 -1.47 -4.15
CA SER A 33 14.90 -0.67 -4.80
C SER A 33 14.42 -1.30 -6.12
N ALA A 34 15.32 -1.83 -6.93
CA ALA A 34 14.95 -2.54 -8.16
C ALA A 34 14.14 -3.82 -7.90
N VAL A 35 14.48 -4.57 -6.84
CA VAL A 35 13.67 -5.73 -6.41
C VAL A 35 12.29 -5.28 -5.94
N VAL A 36 12.20 -4.16 -5.21
CA VAL A 36 10.93 -3.56 -4.80
C VAL A 36 10.06 -3.19 -5.99
N ASP A 37 10.62 -2.52 -6.99
CA ASP A 37 9.91 -2.17 -8.22
C ASP A 37 9.42 -3.42 -8.97
N TYR A 38 10.28 -4.45 -9.08
CA TYR A 38 9.93 -5.73 -9.68
C TYR A 38 8.77 -6.42 -8.96
N VAL A 39 8.87 -6.61 -7.64
CA VAL A 39 7.84 -7.30 -6.84
C VAL A 39 6.52 -6.53 -6.88
N ASN A 40 6.56 -5.20 -6.73
CA ASN A 40 5.37 -4.36 -6.81
C ASN A 40 4.70 -4.48 -8.18
N TYR A 41 5.46 -4.43 -9.28
CA TYR A 41 4.92 -4.60 -10.61
C TYR A 41 4.29 -5.99 -10.80
N VAL A 42 4.98 -7.05 -10.36
CA VAL A 42 4.53 -8.43 -10.51
C VAL A 42 3.20 -8.67 -9.78
N LEU A 43 3.07 -8.16 -8.54
CA LEU A 43 1.87 -8.31 -7.72
C LEU A 43 0.72 -7.37 -8.15
N ARG A 44 1.04 -6.13 -8.53
CA ARG A 44 0.04 -5.08 -8.76
C ARG A 44 -0.39 -4.95 -10.21
N THR A 45 0.56 -5.11 -11.13
CA THR A 45 0.33 -4.89 -12.56
C THR A 45 0.23 -6.20 -13.31
N ALA A 46 1.12 -7.15 -13.09
CA ALA A 46 1.11 -8.44 -13.79
C ALA A 46 0.21 -9.51 -13.14
N MET A 47 -0.42 -9.19 -12.00
CA MET A 47 -1.41 -10.01 -11.30
C MET A 47 -0.92 -11.42 -10.91
N PHE A 48 0.37 -11.57 -10.66
CA PHE A 48 0.88 -12.80 -10.02
C PHE A 48 0.59 -12.77 -8.51
N GLU A 49 0.55 -13.95 -7.92
CA GLU A 49 0.48 -14.17 -6.48
C GLU A 49 1.88 -14.31 -5.89
N ARG A 50 2.02 -14.03 -4.59
CA ARG A 50 3.30 -14.12 -3.87
C ARG A 50 4.01 -15.47 -4.06
N THR A 51 3.27 -16.58 -4.09
CA THR A 51 3.82 -17.94 -4.25
C THR A 51 4.32 -18.27 -5.66
N GLU A 52 4.06 -17.38 -6.63
CA GLU A 52 4.50 -17.50 -8.01
C GLU A 52 5.77 -16.69 -8.29
N ILE A 53 6.21 -15.87 -7.34
CA ILE A 53 7.42 -15.05 -7.40
C ILE A 53 8.61 -15.86 -6.83
N PRO A 54 9.85 -15.68 -7.34
CA PRO A 54 11.02 -16.24 -6.67
C PRO A 54 11.03 -15.88 -5.18
N PRO A 55 11.20 -16.86 -4.27
CA PRO A 55 11.15 -16.60 -2.83
C PRO A 55 12.23 -15.61 -2.40
N GLU A 56 13.40 -15.61 -3.05
CA GLU A 56 14.48 -14.67 -2.78
C GLU A 56 14.06 -13.21 -3.05
N ALA A 57 13.20 -12.97 -4.04
CA ALA A 57 12.65 -11.65 -4.30
C ALA A 57 11.75 -11.17 -3.16
N MET A 58 10.88 -12.05 -2.65
CA MET A 58 9.96 -11.73 -1.54
C MET A 58 10.71 -11.53 -0.21
N GLN A 59 11.77 -12.32 0.02
CA GLN A 59 12.66 -12.19 1.16
C GLN A 59 13.42 -10.84 1.11
N ALA A 60 14.09 -10.54 -0.01
CA ALA A 60 14.77 -9.26 -0.22
C ALA A 60 13.82 -8.07 -0.11
N TYR A 61 12.62 -8.19 -0.68
CA TYR A 61 11.56 -7.18 -0.59
C TYR A 61 11.13 -6.88 0.85
N HIS A 62 10.86 -7.91 1.65
CA HIS A 62 10.41 -7.69 3.02
C HIS A 62 11.55 -7.28 3.97
N VAL A 63 12.79 -7.72 3.71
CA VAL A 63 13.97 -7.21 4.43
C VAL A 63 14.16 -5.72 4.14
N ASP A 64 14.08 -5.30 2.89
CA ASP A 64 14.14 -3.88 2.52
C ASP A 64 12.99 -3.08 3.15
N TYR A 65 11.77 -3.62 3.12
CA TYR A 65 10.61 -3.02 3.79
C TYR A 65 10.84 -2.83 5.29
N TYR A 66 11.38 -3.84 5.99
CA TYR A 66 11.74 -3.73 7.40
C TYR A 66 12.74 -2.59 7.63
N ILE A 67 13.86 -2.59 6.89
CA ILE A 67 14.89 -1.55 6.98
C ILE A 67 14.30 -0.16 6.72
N ALA A 68 13.49 0.00 5.67
CA ALA A 68 12.88 1.27 5.30
C ALA A 68 11.89 1.77 6.35
N GLN A 69 11.02 0.90 6.89
CA GLN A 69 10.06 1.31 7.92
C GLN A 69 10.75 1.71 9.22
N VAL A 70 11.77 0.95 9.66
CA VAL A 70 12.54 1.29 10.86
C VAL A 70 13.33 2.59 10.65
N ASN A 71 13.95 2.79 9.49
CA ASN A 71 14.60 4.07 9.18
C ASN A 71 13.62 5.26 9.22
N ASN A 72 12.38 5.07 8.78
CA ASN A 72 11.39 6.14 8.72
C ASN A 72 10.76 6.50 10.08
N GLY A 73 10.52 5.52 10.96
CA GLY A 73 9.80 5.76 12.23
C GLY A 73 9.99 4.70 13.30
N GLY A 74 11.09 3.96 13.23
CA GLY A 74 11.45 2.93 14.20
C GLY A 74 10.61 1.64 14.06
N HIS A 75 10.88 0.70 14.95
CA HIS A 75 10.22 -0.60 15.01
C HIS A 75 8.72 -0.46 15.28
N SER A 76 8.29 0.56 16.03
CA SER A 76 6.86 0.84 16.24
C SER A 76 6.14 1.15 14.92
N GLN A 77 6.75 1.95 14.04
CA GLN A 77 6.19 2.21 12.72
C GLN A 77 6.19 0.95 11.85
N TYR A 78 7.27 0.17 11.87
CA TYR A 78 7.35 -1.09 11.13
C TYR A 78 6.24 -2.08 11.52
N VAL A 79 6.07 -2.37 12.82
CA VAL A 79 5.05 -3.33 13.25
C VAL A 79 3.64 -2.82 12.98
N GLY A 80 3.41 -1.51 13.11
CA GLY A 80 2.11 -0.89 12.83
C GLY A 80 1.75 -0.86 11.34
N ASN A 81 2.71 -0.58 10.46
CA ASN A 81 2.48 -0.50 9.01
C ASN A 81 2.47 -1.87 8.33
N SER A 82 3.21 -2.86 8.86
CA SER A 82 3.23 -4.22 8.34
C SER A 82 1.95 -5.01 8.65
N GLY A 83 1.19 -4.57 9.66
CA GLY A 83 0.07 -5.35 10.21
C GLY A 83 0.50 -6.64 10.92
N TRP A 84 1.81 -6.80 11.17
CA TRP A 84 2.40 -7.97 11.82
C TRP A 84 2.00 -9.32 11.19
N HIS A 85 1.96 -9.38 9.86
CA HIS A 85 1.54 -10.57 9.13
C HIS A 85 2.63 -11.67 9.10
N GLN A 86 2.24 -12.91 9.44
CA GLN A 86 3.16 -14.05 9.52
C GLN A 86 4.01 -14.28 8.26
N TYR A 87 3.43 -14.12 7.07
CA TYR A 87 4.18 -14.33 5.83
C TYR A 87 5.32 -13.33 5.64
N GLN A 88 5.20 -12.10 6.16
CA GLN A 88 6.27 -11.10 6.13
C GLN A 88 7.35 -11.47 7.14
N ILE A 89 6.94 -11.94 8.33
CA ILE A 89 7.85 -12.40 9.38
C ILE A 89 8.71 -13.57 8.86
N ASP A 90 8.09 -14.53 8.19
CA ASP A 90 8.79 -15.69 7.62
C ASP A 90 9.77 -15.28 6.52
N ASP A 91 9.39 -14.34 5.66
CA ASP A 91 10.28 -13.79 4.61
C ASP A 91 11.47 -13.04 5.21
N ILE A 92 11.24 -12.22 6.23
CA ILE A 92 12.30 -11.45 6.89
C ILE A 92 13.26 -12.41 7.61
N ARG A 93 12.75 -13.39 8.36
CA ARG A 93 13.58 -14.42 9.00
C ARG A 93 14.46 -15.15 7.98
N ALA A 94 13.86 -15.61 6.88
CA ALA A 94 14.59 -16.30 5.84
C ALA A 94 15.64 -15.39 5.17
N GLY A 95 15.30 -14.13 4.91
CA GLY A 95 16.21 -13.14 4.35
C GLY A 95 17.38 -12.81 5.29
N LEU A 96 17.10 -12.49 6.55
CA LEU A 96 18.13 -12.21 7.57
C LEU A 96 19.09 -13.39 7.76
N ALA A 97 18.58 -14.63 7.71
CA ALA A 97 19.42 -15.82 7.73
C ALA A 97 20.36 -15.93 6.51
N LYS A 98 19.99 -15.38 5.34
CA LYS A 98 20.89 -15.29 4.17
C LYS A 98 21.91 -14.18 4.31
N LEU A 99 21.58 -13.09 5.02
CA LEU A 99 22.51 -12.00 5.27
C LEU A 99 23.60 -12.37 6.28
N GLY A 100 23.29 -13.29 7.21
CA GLY A 100 24.26 -13.82 8.17
C GLY A 100 24.76 -12.77 9.19
N ILE A 101 23.90 -11.80 9.54
CA ILE A 101 24.19 -10.79 10.56
C ILE A 101 23.52 -11.21 11.86
N ASP A 102 24.28 -11.83 12.76
CA ASP A 102 23.76 -12.40 14.01
C ASP A 102 23.01 -11.35 14.85
N ASP A 103 23.56 -10.14 15.02
CA ASP A 103 22.92 -9.04 15.77
C ASP A 103 21.53 -8.67 15.20
N ALA A 104 21.34 -8.78 13.87
CA ALA A 104 20.06 -8.48 13.25
C ALA A 104 19.04 -9.61 13.45
N ILE A 105 19.51 -10.86 13.40
CA ILE A 105 18.68 -12.04 13.68
C ILE A 105 18.21 -11.98 15.13
N GLU A 106 19.12 -11.72 16.08
CA GLU A 106 18.80 -11.60 17.50
C GLU A 106 17.79 -10.47 17.76
N LEU A 107 18.03 -9.27 17.20
CA LEU A 107 17.12 -8.13 17.35
C LEU A 107 15.71 -8.45 16.83
N TYR A 108 15.61 -9.13 15.68
CA TYR A 108 14.33 -9.45 15.07
C TYR A 108 13.59 -10.57 15.82
N GLU A 109 14.30 -11.58 16.33
CA GLU A 109 13.72 -12.60 17.19
C GLU A 109 13.29 -12.06 18.55
N ASP A 110 14.02 -11.10 19.14
CA ASP A 110 13.61 -10.38 20.34
C ASP A 110 12.29 -9.63 20.12
N LEU A 111 12.13 -8.98 18.96
CA LEU A 111 10.88 -8.33 18.57
C LEU A 111 9.73 -9.35 18.46
N CYS A 112 9.97 -10.52 17.87
CA CYS A 112 8.98 -11.60 17.78
C CYS A 112 8.60 -12.14 19.17
N ALA A 113 9.59 -12.40 20.02
CA ALA A 113 9.37 -12.86 21.39
C ALA A 113 8.61 -11.81 22.21
N PHE A 114 8.86 -10.52 22.00
CA PHE A 114 8.12 -9.45 22.65
C PHE A 114 6.65 -9.41 22.22
N ALA A 115 6.36 -9.65 20.93
CA ALA A 115 4.99 -9.77 20.44
C ALA A 115 4.21 -10.89 21.14
N ASP A 116 4.85 -12.04 21.33
CA ASP A 116 4.22 -13.21 21.96
C ASP A 116 4.07 -13.07 23.48
N SER A 117 5.08 -12.53 24.14
CA SER A 117 5.13 -12.44 25.61
C SER A 117 4.41 -11.21 26.18
N HIS A 118 4.31 -10.13 25.41
CA HIS A 118 3.71 -8.86 25.86
C HIS A 118 2.71 -8.29 24.82
N PRO A 119 1.68 -9.05 24.43
CA PRO A 119 0.81 -8.70 23.29
C PRO A 119 0.10 -7.34 23.44
N GLU A 120 -0.31 -6.96 24.66
CA GLU A 120 -0.97 -5.65 24.89
C GLU A 120 0.00 -4.48 24.75
N GLU A 121 1.27 -4.65 25.15
CA GLU A 121 2.28 -3.62 24.96
C GLU A 121 2.71 -3.56 23.49
N PHE A 122 2.90 -4.71 22.87
CA PHE A 122 3.18 -4.82 21.45
C PHE A 122 2.12 -4.10 20.61
N ARG A 123 0.83 -4.34 20.91
CA ARG A 123 -0.29 -3.66 20.25
C ARG A 123 -0.26 -2.14 20.44
N LYS A 124 0.08 -1.64 21.64
CA LYS A 124 0.28 -0.18 21.84
C LYS A 124 1.39 0.37 20.94
N GLY A 125 2.46 -0.39 20.72
CA GLY A 125 3.50 -0.05 19.76
C GLY A 125 3.01 -0.06 18.32
N MET A 126 2.20 -1.06 17.93
CA MET A 126 1.57 -1.09 16.60
C MET A 126 0.63 0.09 16.36
N ASP A 127 -0.23 0.40 17.33
CA ASP A 127 -1.21 1.49 17.22
C ASP A 127 -0.53 2.86 17.15
N ALA A 128 0.60 3.03 17.85
CA ALA A 128 1.38 4.26 17.87
C ALA A 128 2.04 4.59 16.51
N ARG A 129 2.44 3.57 15.73
CA ARG A 129 3.11 3.73 14.43
C ARG A 129 4.30 4.70 14.45
N GLY A 130 5.10 4.68 15.53
CA GLY A 130 6.23 5.59 15.72
C GLY A 130 5.89 6.95 16.33
N PHE A 131 4.61 7.25 16.57
CA PHE A 131 4.15 8.53 17.13
C PHE A 131 3.75 8.41 18.61
N GLY A 132 4.00 9.47 19.37
CA GLY A 132 3.54 9.58 20.76
C GLY A 132 4.28 8.64 21.72
N LYS A 133 3.55 8.06 22.68
CA LYS A 133 4.11 7.18 23.72
C LYS A 133 3.86 5.72 23.37
N PHE A 134 4.93 4.96 23.24
CA PHE A 134 4.91 3.51 23.05
C PHE A 134 5.94 2.84 23.99
N PRO A 135 5.86 1.51 24.18
CA PRO A 135 6.70 0.79 25.14
C PRO A 135 8.20 1.00 24.94
N GLU A 136 8.95 0.93 26.04
CA GLU A 136 10.39 1.18 26.05
C GLU A 136 11.18 0.13 25.25
N PHE A 137 10.63 -1.07 25.07
CA PHE A 137 11.19 -2.12 24.21
C PHE A 137 11.53 -1.59 22.81
N PHE A 138 10.57 -0.93 22.14
CA PHE A 138 10.76 -0.43 20.78
C PHE A 138 11.90 0.60 20.71
N LYS A 139 12.03 1.49 21.71
CA LYS A 139 13.11 2.48 21.73
C LYS A 139 14.49 1.84 21.89
N LYS A 140 14.58 0.75 22.66
CA LYS A 140 15.83 -0.02 22.79
C LYS A 140 16.17 -0.72 21.48
N ALA A 141 15.18 -1.34 20.84
CA ALA A 141 15.36 -1.96 19.53
C ALA A 141 15.81 -0.94 18.46
N ASP A 142 15.17 0.24 18.44
CA ASP A 142 15.54 1.36 17.58
C ASP A 142 16.98 1.80 17.82
N LYS A 143 17.39 1.90 19.08
CA LYS A 143 18.77 2.26 19.43
C LYS A 143 19.78 1.27 18.86
N VAL A 144 19.53 -0.04 18.99
CA VAL A 144 20.41 -1.08 18.42
C VAL A 144 20.49 -0.94 16.90
N PHE A 145 19.35 -0.73 16.25
CA PHE A 145 19.28 -0.57 14.80
C PHE A 145 20.05 0.65 14.31
N TYR A 146 19.82 1.82 14.93
CA TYR A 146 20.46 3.08 14.54
C TYR A 146 21.94 3.17 14.93
N ASP A 147 22.43 2.30 15.81
CA ASP A 147 23.86 2.19 16.16
C ASP A 147 24.66 1.39 15.11
N GLY A 148 24.36 1.64 13.83
CA GLY A 148 25.06 1.10 12.66
C GLY A 148 24.57 -0.26 12.14
N LEU A 149 23.63 -0.93 12.81
CA LEU A 149 23.08 -2.19 12.32
C LEU A 149 22.24 -1.99 11.05
N GLY A 150 21.48 -0.91 10.95
CA GLY A 150 20.69 -0.57 9.75
C GLY A 150 21.54 -0.43 8.50
N ASP A 151 22.69 0.25 8.58
CA ASP A 151 23.62 0.41 7.46
C ASP A 151 24.25 -0.93 7.05
N LYS A 152 24.65 -1.75 8.04
CA LYS A 152 25.16 -3.11 7.79
C LYS A 152 24.12 -3.97 7.07
N LEU A 153 22.86 -3.90 7.49
CA LEU A 153 21.76 -4.64 6.88
C LEU A 153 21.50 -4.19 5.44
N MET A 154 21.47 -2.88 5.18
CA MET A 154 21.26 -2.35 3.83
C MET A 154 22.34 -2.85 2.86
N LYS A 155 23.61 -2.76 3.27
CA LYS A 155 24.74 -3.24 2.47
C LYS A 155 24.70 -4.75 2.26
N ALA A 156 24.45 -5.53 3.33
CA ALA A 156 24.38 -6.98 3.22
C ALA A 156 23.21 -7.44 2.33
N ASN A 157 22.05 -6.78 2.40
CA ASN A 157 20.92 -7.08 1.52
C ASN A 157 21.30 -6.84 0.05
N ARG A 158 21.95 -5.72 -0.25
CA ARG A 158 22.49 -5.42 -1.58
C ARG A 158 23.47 -6.48 -2.06
N ASP A 159 24.43 -6.87 -1.23
CA ASP A 159 25.46 -7.87 -1.57
C ASP A 159 24.87 -9.26 -1.76
N TRP A 160 23.87 -9.64 -0.97
CA TRP A 160 23.15 -10.90 -1.13
C TRP A 160 22.34 -10.92 -2.42
N ILE A 161 21.52 -9.89 -2.69
CA ILE A 161 20.78 -9.77 -3.96
C ILE A 161 21.76 -9.89 -5.14
N ALA A 162 22.88 -9.17 -5.06
CA ALA A 162 23.93 -9.18 -6.08
C ALA A 162 24.54 -10.56 -6.37
N SER A 163 24.37 -11.53 -5.48
CA SER A 163 24.89 -12.91 -5.59
C SER A 163 23.86 -13.93 -6.10
N LEU A 164 22.60 -13.53 -6.28
CA LEU A 164 21.53 -14.44 -6.65
C LEU A 164 21.65 -14.91 -8.10
N ASP A 165 21.60 -16.24 -8.31
CA ASP A 165 21.60 -16.86 -9.64
C ASP A 165 20.31 -16.59 -10.43
N CYS A 166 19.22 -16.25 -9.74
CA CYS A 166 17.92 -15.97 -10.34
C CYS A 166 17.76 -14.52 -10.82
N LEU A 167 18.84 -13.72 -10.88
CA LEU A 167 18.79 -12.37 -11.46
C LEU A 167 18.86 -12.41 -12.99
N LEU A 168 17.90 -11.74 -13.63
CA LEU A 168 17.97 -11.36 -15.04
C LEU A 168 18.25 -9.86 -15.12
N VAL A 169 19.53 -9.52 -15.32
CA VAL A 169 19.97 -8.14 -15.52
C VAL A 169 19.80 -7.77 -16.99
N LEU A 170 19.12 -6.66 -17.27
CA LEU A 170 18.87 -6.17 -18.64
C LEU A 170 19.27 -4.71 -18.79
N PRO A 171 19.61 -4.25 -20.02
CA PRO A 171 19.73 -2.83 -20.31
C PRO A 171 18.46 -2.08 -19.89
N ASP A 172 18.61 -0.87 -19.33
CA ASP A 172 17.49 -0.06 -18.86
C ASP A 172 16.40 0.16 -19.93
N SER A 173 16.79 0.26 -21.20
CA SER A 173 15.88 0.40 -22.34
C SER A 173 14.97 -0.82 -22.57
N GLU A 174 15.36 -2.01 -22.11
CA GLU A 174 14.64 -3.27 -22.34
C GLU A 174 13.71 -3.65 -21.16
N ILE A 175 13.93 -3.07 -19.98
CA ILE A 175 13.18 -3.39 -18.76
C ILE A 175 11.68 -3.19 -18.95
N GLY A 176 11.29 -2.06 -19.54
CA GLY A 176 9.87 -1.71 -19.71
C GLY A 176 9.12 -2.74 -20.56
N GLU A 177 9.72 -3.20 -21.67
CA GLU A 177 9.10 -4.23 -22.52
C GLU A 177 9.08 -5.59 -21.82
N LYS A 178 10.19 -5.98 -21.18
CA LYS A 178 10.29 -7.27 -20.49
C LYS A 178 9.29 -7.39 -19.34
N MET A 179 9.11 -6.32 -18.57
CA MET A 179 8.15 -6.26 -17.48
C MET A 179 6.72 -6.33 -18.01
N LYS A 180 6.39 -5.60 -19.08
CA LYS A 180 5.06 -5.68 -19.73
C LYS A 180 4.70 -7.08 -20.20
N GLY A 181 5.66 -7.83 -20.74
CA GLY A 181 5.47 -9.23 -21.14
C GLY A 181 5.23 -10.21 -19.98
N LEU A 182 5.28 -9.79 -18.70
CA LEU A 182 4.89 -10.64 -17.57
C LEU A 182 3.39 -10.92 -17.56
N SER A 183 2.55 -9.92 -17.86
CA SER A 183 1.09 -10.08 -17.85
C SER A 183 0.62 -11.13 -18.87
N GLU A 184 1.24 -11.14 -20.05
CA GLU A 184 0.96 -12.13 -21.11
C GLU A 184 1.35 -13.56 -20.71
N ARG A 185 2.34 -13.70 -19.81
CA ARG A 185 2.79 -14.99 -19.28
C ARG A 185 1.94 -15.48 -18.09
N ASN A 186 1.08 -14.63 -17.54
CA ASN A 186 0.18 -15.01 -16.47
C ASN A 186 -1.12 -15.59 -17.05
N PRO A 187 -1.34 -16.91 -17.00
CA PRO A 187 -2.55 -17.52 -17.54
C PRO A 187 -3.84 -17.11 -16.82
N LEU A 188 -3.72 -16.54 -15.61
CA LEU A 188 -4.82 -16.11 -14.77
C LEU A 188 -4.98 -14.58 -14.75
N PHE A 189 -4.24 -13.86 -15.60
CA PHE A 189 -4.20 -12.40 -15.62
C PHE A 189 -5.58 -11.75 -15.65
N GLU A 190 -6.38 -12.03 -16.69
CA GLU A 190 -7.73 -11.43 -16.87
C GLU A 190 -8.71 -11.85 -15.78
N GLN A 191 -8.56 -13.05 -15.23
CA GLN A 191 -9.37 -13.50 -14.10
C GLN A 191 -9.04 -12.70 -12.84
N ARG A 192 -7.77 -12.69 -12.44
CA ARG A 192 -7.32 -12.02 -11.21
C ARG A 192 -7.48 -10.51 -11.28
N LYS A 193 -7.29 -9.91 -12.45
CA LYS A 193 -7.55 -8.49 -12.68
C LYS A 193 -9.01 -8.16 -12.40
N ARG A 194 -9.95 -8.92 -12.99
CA ARG A 194 -11.39 -8.75 -12.75
C ARG A 194 -11.78 -9.01 -11.30
N GLU A 195 -11.26 -10.08 -10.68
CA GLU A 195 -11.52 -10.37 -9.26
C GLU A 195 -11.05 -9.21 -8.36
N ARG A 196 -9.88 -8.63 -8.64
CA ARG A 196 -9.37 -7.46 -7.93
C ARG A 196 -10.24 -6.23 -8.18
N GLU A 197 -10.60 -5.95 -9.42
CA GLU A 197 -11.52 -4.86 -9.79
C GLU A 197 -12.88 -5.02 -9.11
N GLU A 198 -13.42 -6.24 -9.01
CA GLU A 198 -14.67 -6.52 -8.29
C GLU A 198 -14.54 -6.26 -6.79
N VAL A 199 -13.43 -6.67 -6.16
CA VAL A 199 -13.16 -6.39 -4.74
C VAL A 199 -12.98 -4.90 -4.49
N GLU A 200 -12.21 -4.22 -5.32
CA GLU A 200 -11.97 -2.77 -5.24
C GLU A 200 -13.26 -1.99 -5.46
N ASN A 201 -14.05 -2.34 -6.49
CA ASN A 201 -15.36 -1.73 -6.75
C ASN A 201 -16.33 -1.98 -5.60
N LYS A 202 -16.34 -3.18 -5.02
CA LYS A 202 -17.19 -3.48 -3.86
C LYS A 202 -16.78 -2.65 -2.64
N ALA A 203 -15.49 -2.54 -2.36
CA ALA A 203 -14.98 -1.71 -1.27
C ALA A 203 -15.34 -0.23 -1.48
N LEU A 204 -15.12 0.27 -2.69
CA LEU A 204 -15.42 1.65 -3.09
C LEU A 204 -16.91 1.97 -3.02
N THR A 205 -17.78 1.10 -3.55
CA THR A 205 -19.23 1.30 -3.53
C THR A 205 -19.85 1.12 -2.14
N SER A 206 -19.14 0.48 -1.21
CA SER A 206 -19.53 0.38 0.20
C SER A 206 -19.00 1.54 1.06
N ASP A 207 -18.14 2.41 0.52
CA ASP A 207 -17.56 3.54 1.25
C ASP A 207 -18.56 4.70 1.36
N PRO A 208 -18.95 5.12 2.59
CA PRO A 208 -19.87 6.23 2.80
C PRO A 208 -19.41 7.56 2.20
N ILE A 209 -18.10 7.85 2.24
CA ILE A 209 -17.53 9.09 1.72
C ILE A 209 -17.60 9.09 0.19
N TRP A 210 -17.23 7.96 -0.43
CA TRP A 210 -17.35 7.82 -1.88
C TRP A 210 -18.80 8.01 -2.33
N GLN A 211 -19.76 7.36 -1.65
CA GLN A 211 -21.19 7.49 -1.99
C GLN A 211 -21.70 8.91 -1.86
N ALA A 212 -21.25 9.66 -0.86
CA ALA A 212 -21.60 11.07 -0.72
C ALA A 212 -21.01 11.92 -1.85
N CYS A 213 -19.72 11.76 -2.16
CA CYS A 213 -19.09 12.44 -3.31
C CYS A 213 -19.79 12.08 -4.63
N HIS A 214 -20.12 10.79 -4.82
CA HIS A 214 -20.81 10.28 -5.99
C HIS A 214 -22.19 10.92 -6.15
N TYR A 215 -22.98 10.98 -5.07
CA TYR A 215 -24.29 11.62 -5.09
C TYR A 215 -24.20 13.12 -5.39
N LEU A 216 -23.24 13.85 -4.80
CA LEU A 216 -23.00 15.26 -5.12
C LEU A 216 -22.61 15.45 -6.60
N GLY A 217 -21.84 14.53 -7.17
CA GLY A 217 -21.50 14.51 -8.60
C GLY A 217 -22.72 14.28 -9.50
N LEU A 218 -23.60 13.34 -9.14
CA LEU A 218 -24.85 13.09 -9.86
C LEU A 218 -25.82 14.28 -9.83
N MET A 219 -25.80 15.05 -8.75
CA MET A 219 -26.67 16.21 -8.52
C MET A 219 -26.07 17.54 -9.01
N ALA A 220 -24.87 17.54 -9.57
CA ALA A 220 -24.26 18.72 -10.16
C ALA A 220 -25.03 19.15 -11.43
N ASP A 221 -24.93 20.44 -11.80
CA ASP A 221 -25.59 21.00 -12.99
C ASP A 221 -25.25 20.19 -14.27
N GLU A 222 -23.99 19.77 -14.36
CA GLU A 222 -23.50 18.77 -15.30
C GLU A 222 -23.07 17.54 -14.51
N PRO A 223 -23.72 16.37 -14.67
CA PRO A 223 -23.39 15.18 -13.88
C PRO A 223 -21.93 14.78 -13.99
N LEU A 224 -21.28 14.62 -12.83
CA LEU A 224 -19.88 14.23 -12.72
C LEU A 224 -19.77 12.79 -12.24
N HIS A 225 -19.06 11.97 -13.00
CA HIS A 225 -18.79 10.59 -12.62
C HIS A 225 -17.54 10.50 -11.75
N ILE A 226 -17.77 10.25 -10.47
CA ILE A 226 -16.70 10.10 -9.48
C ILE A 226 -16.06 8.73 -9.62
N GLU A 227 -14.74 8.71 -9.85
CA GLU A 227 -13.94 7.48 -9.80
C GLU A 227 -13.58 7.16 -8.35
N ARG A 228 -12.96 8.11 -7.64
CA ARG A 228 -12.60 7.95 -6.22
C ARG A 228 -12.39 9.29 -5.52
N TRP A 229 -12.44 9.30 -4.19
CA TRP A 229 -11.88 10.41 -3.43
C TRP A 229 -10.40 10.10 -3.10
N VAL A 230 -9.57 11.15 -2.98
CA VAL A 230 -8.11 11.05 -2.89
C VAL A 230 -7.63 11.43 -1.49
N SER A 231 -8.16 12.52 -0.95
CA SER A 231 -7.83 13.01 0.39
C SER A 231 -8.98 13.81 0.97
N GLY A 232 -9.08 13.83 2.30
CA GLY A 232 -10.00 14.67 3.06
C GLY A 232 -9.22 15.55 4.02
N MET A 233 -9.54 16.83 4.09
CA MET A 233 -8.93 17.79 5.01
C MET A 233 -10.01 18.59 5.75
N PRO A 234 -9.82 18.88 7.04
CA PRO A 234 -10.70 19.80 7.76
C PRO A 234 -10.75 21.17 7.07
N THR A 235 -11.93 21.78 7.05
CA THR A 235 -12.15 23.11 6.48
C THR A 235 -13.23 23.87 7.24
N ASN A 236 -13.26 25.18 7.06
CA ASN A 236 -14.30 26.04 7.62
C ASN A 236 -15.22 26.52 6.49
N GLY A 237 -16.51 26.29 6.66
CA GLY A 237 -17.57 26.72 5.76
C GLY A 237 -18.11 28.11 6.09
N PRO A 238 -19.26 28.47 5.49
CA PRO A 238 -19.98 29.69 5.84
C PRO A 238 -20.19 29.79 7.35
N GLU A 239 -20.05 31.00 7.91
CA GLU A 239 -20.26 31.27 9.33
C GLU A 239 -19.34 30.48 10.28
N GLY A 240 -18.22 29.95 9.77
CA GLY A 240 -17.24 29.21 10.57
C GLY A 240 -17.66 27.78 10.91
N VAL A 241 -18.71 27.26 10.25
CA VAL A 241 -19.15 25.87 10.43
C VAL A 241 -18.05 24.93 9.96
N LYS A 242 -17.62 24.02 10.83
CA LYS A 242 -16.61 23.01 10.49
C LYS A 242 -17.17 22.00 9.49
N GLY A 243 -16.31 21.55 8.59
CA GLY A 243 -16.60 20.49 7.66
C GLY A 243 -15.33 19.89 7.09
N THR A 244 -15.49 19.07 6.07
CA THR A 244 -14.38 18.43 5.37
C THR A 244 -14.42 18.77 3.90
N VAL A 245 -13.24 19.08 3.35
CA VAL A 245 -13.04 19.22 1.90
C VAL A 245 -12.35 17.96 1.38
N PHE A 246 -12.91 17.40 0.32
CA PHE A 246 -12.40 16.21 -0.33
C PHE A 246 -11.89 16.55 -1.73
N ASN A 247 -10.67 16.12 -2.03
CA ASN A 247 -10.17 16.08 -3.40
C ASN A 247 -10.69 14.81 -4.06
N VAL A 248 -11.27 14.94 -5.26
CA VAL A 248 -11.98 13.86 -5.94
C VAL A 248 -11.45 13.70 -7.36
N LEU A 249 -11.17 12.46 -7.75
CA LEU A 249 -10.81 12.07 -9.11
C LEU A 249 -12.08 11.67 -9.87
N LEU A 250 -12.25 12.25 -11.05
CA LEU A 250 -13.32 11.94 -12.00
C LEU A 250 -12.88 10.82 -12.93
N ALA A 251 -13.86 10.08 -13.46
CA ALA A 251 -13.62 8.96 -14.38
C ALA A 251 -12.95 9.37 -15.72
N ASP A 252 -12.92 10.66 -16.05
CA ASP A 252 -12.22 11.21 -17.20
C ASP A 252 -10.78 11.65 -16.89
N GLY A 253 -10.29 11.38 -15.67
CA GLY A 253 -8.95 11.70 -15.20
C GLY A 253 -8.79 13.11 -14.64
N ARG A 254 -9.81 13.99 -14.72
CA ARG A 254 -9.77 15.31 -14.09
C ARG A 254 -9.99 15.22 -12.59
N THR A 255 -9.60 16.26 -11.87
CA THR A 255 -9.83 16.39 -10.43
C THR A 255 -10.77 17.54 -10.11
N THR A 256 -11.63 17.36 -9.11
CA THR A 256 -12.46 18.42 -8.55
C THR A 256 -12.54 18.28 -7.03
N THR A 257 -13.33 19.13 -6.38
CA THR A 257 -13.41 19.24 -4.93
C THR A 257 -14.86 19.12 -4.46
N ALA A 258 -15.10 18.24 -3.49
CA ALA A 258 -16.37 18.14 -2.79
C ALA A 258 -16.21 18.74 -1.38
N PHE A 259 -17.08 19.68 -1.02
CA PHE A 259 -17.19 20.18 0.35
C PHE A 259 -18.38 19.50 1.03
N MET A 260 -18.16 19.03 2.25
CA MET A 260 -19.22 18.48 3.10
C MET A 260 -19.28 19.23 4.42
N PHE A 261 -20.45 19.77 4.73
CA PHE A 261 -20.78 20.43 5.99
C PHE A 261 -22.00 19.77 6.62
N PRO A 262 -22.24 19.94 7.94
CA PRO A 262 -23.36 19.30 8.62
C PRO A 262 -24.73 19.55 7.97
N GLN A 263 -24.92 20.69 7.30
CA GLN A 263 -26.20 21.08 6.70
C GLN A 263 -26.27 20.83 5.18
N PHE A 264 -25.15 20.84 4.47
CA PHE A 264 -25.13 20.67 3.01
C PHE A 264 -23.79 20.14 2.50
N GLY A 265 -23.83 19.51 1.33
CA GLY A 265 -22.66 19.22 0.51
C GLY A 265 -22.66 20.06 -0.77
N VAL A 266 -21.50 20.33 -1.34
CA VAL A 266 -21.39 21.03 -2.63
C VAL A 266 -20.17 20.55 -3.39
N MET A 267 -20.33 20.30 -4.69
CA MET A 267 -19.25 19.93 -5.60
C MET A 267 -18.79 21.17 -6.37
N MET A 268 -17.47 21.31 -6.58
CA MET A 268 -16.94 22.32 -7.50
C MET A 268 -17.14 21.91 -8.96
N LYS A 269 -17.38 22.90 -9.81
CA LYS A 269 -17.37 22.66 -11.25
C LYS A 269 -15.92 22.42 -11.69
N PRO A 270 -15.63 21.34 -12.44
CA PRO A 270 -14.28 21.04 -12.90
C PRO A 270 -13.67 22.22 -13.66
N ASP A 271 -12.35 22.37 -13.58
CA ASP A 271 -11.59 23.40 -14.32
C ASP A 271 -12.03 24.85 -14.02
N SER A 272 -12.72 25.06 -12.90
CA SER A 272 -13.20 26.38 -12.45
C SER A 272 -13.03 26.56 -10.95
N ASN A 273 -13.14 27.81 -10.48
CA ASN A 273 -13.23 28.13 -9.05
C ASN A 273 -14.69 28.26 -8.56
N GLU A 274 -15.66 27.83 -9.36
CA GLU A 274 -17.08 27.95 -9.05
C GLU A 274 -17.60 26.73 -8.28
N LYS A 275 -18.43 26.99 -7.28
CA LYS A 275 -19.20 25.97 -6.56
C LYS A 275 -20.49 25.69 -7.33
N GLY A 276 -20.89 24.42 -7.42
CA GLY A 276 -22.21 24.03 -7.87
C GLY A 276 -23.30 24.36 -6.85
N ALA A 277 -24.52 23.90 -7.12
CA ALA A 277 -25.63 24.06 -6.19
C ALA A 277 -25.39 23.29 -4.87
N PRO A 278 -25.68 23.88 -3.69
CA PRO A 278 -25.63 23.16 -2.43
C PRO A 278 -26.75 22.13 -2.35
N ILE A 279 -26.38 20.90 -1.98
CA ILE A 279 -27.30 19.79 -1.78
C ILE A 279 -27.52 19.59 -0.27
N PRO A 280 -28.77 19.57 0.22
CA PRO A 280 -29.06 19.36 1.63
C PRO A 280 -28.44 18.06 2.16
N MET A 281 -27.75 18.12 3.30
CA MET A 281 -27.09 16.96 3.90
C MET A 281 -28.06 15.80 4.21
N PRO A 282 -29.34 16.01 4.60
CA PRO A 282 -30.29 14.91 4.72
C PRO A 282 -30.45 14.06 3.46
N MET A 283 -30.41 14.68 2.26
CA MET A 283 -30.51 13.94 0.99
C MET A 283 -29.24 13.11 0.73
N VAL A 284 -28.07 13.69 1.04
CA VAL A 284 -26.79 13.00 0.93
C VAL A 284 -26.75 11.81 1.90
N GLN A 285 -27.14 12.02 3.16
CA GLN A 285 -27.18 10.97 4.19
C GLN A 285 -28.17 9.86 3.84
N GLU A 286 -29.35 10.19 3.28
CA GLU A 286 -30.32 9.18 2.82
C GLU A 286 -29.74 8.34 1.68
N TRP A 287 -29.07 8.97 0.71
CA TRP A 287 -28.38 8.25 -0.36
C TRP A 287 -27.30 7.30 0.20
N VAL A 288 -26.44 7.81 1.08
CA VAL A 288 -25.34 7.05 1.67
C VAL A 288 -25.89 5.87 2.47
N MET A 289 -26.88 6.09 3.32
CA MET A 289 -27.55 5.05 4.12
C MET A 289 -28.16 3.96 3.24
N LYS A 290 -28.80 4.35 2.12
CA LYS A 290 -29.40 3.40 1.19
C LYS A 290 -28.37 2.48 0.52
N HIS A 291 -27.17 2.96 0.23
CA HIS A 291 -26.16 2.21 -0.53
C HIS A 291 -25.13 1.49 0.35
N THR A 292 -24.87 2.01 1.56
CA THR A 292 -23.84 1.47 2.46
C THR A 292 -24.42 0.83 3.72
N GLY A 293 -25.64 1.19 4.12
CA GLY A 293 -26.21 0.83 5.42
C GLY A 293 -25.66 1.66 6.59
N GLU A 294 -24.84 2.66 6.32
CA GLU A 294 -24.22 3.54 7.31
C GLU A 294 -24.47 5.02 6.99
N TYR A 295 -24.29 5.88 7.98
CA TYR A 295 -24.28 7.34 7.77
C TYR A 295 -22.84 7.82 7.57
N LEU A 296 -22.68 9.04 7.05
CA LEU A 296 -21.36 9.67 7.02
C LEU A 296 -20.79 9.81 8.45
N PRO A 297 -19.48 9.58 8.63
CA PRO A 297 -18.86 9.56 9.95
C PRO A 297 -18.95 10.92 10.64
N PRO A 298 -19.27 10.98 11.95
CA PRO A 298 -19.36 12.24 12.69
C PRO A 298 -18.06 13.07 12.68
N ALA A 299 -16.91 12.39 12.56
CA ALA A 299 -15.59 13.02 12.50
C ALA A 299 -15.41 14.00 11.32
N LEU A 300 -16.29 13.96 10.30
CA LEU A 300 -16.27 14.95 9.20
C LEU A 300 -16.62 16.37 9.65
N TRP A 301 -17.20 16.51 10.85
CA TRP A 301 -17.71 17.76 11.40
C TRP A 301 -16.84 18.32 12.55
N GLU A 302 -15.80 17.60 12.96
CA GLU A 302 -14.93 17.93 14.11
C GLU A 302 -13.72 18.78 13.71
#